data_AF-A0A537GX34-F1
#
_entry.id   AF-A0A537GX34-F1
#
_cell.length_a   1.000
_cell.length_b   1.000
_cell.length_c   1.000
_cell.angle_alpha   90.00
_cell.angle_beta   90.00
_cell.angle_gamma   90.00
#
_symmetry.space_group_name_H-M   'P 1'
#
loop_
_entity.id
_entity.type
_entity.pdbx_description
1 polymer ?
#
loop_
_entity_poly.entity_id
_entity_poly.type
_entity_poly.pdbx_seq_one_letter_code
_entity_poly.pdbx_strand_id
1 'polypeptide(L)' 'MLDIRGPTPPGIAFILAAGLMWWGVANNNVSAVIVGGLFVMIGVGLQVLYLRYKYGRSRVEAVR' A
#
# COMPACT_ATOMS: atom_id res chain seq x y z
N MET A 1 11.90 -3.15 4.76
CA MET A 1 11.33 -4.42 4.25
C MET A 1 9.81 -4.26 4.17
N LEU A 2 9.21 -4.46 3.00
CA LEU A 2 7.74 -4.58 2.86
C LEU A 2 7.31 -5.84 3.62
N ASP A 3 6.57 -5.68 4.71
CA ASP A 3 6.01 -6.82 5.45
C ASP A 3 4.76 -7.33 4.70
N ILE A 4 4.98 -8.17 3.68
CA ILE A 4 3.97 -8.75 2.78
C ILE A 4 3.38 -10.07 3.32
N ARG A 5 3.86 -10.58 4.46
CA ARG A 5 3.52 -11.95 4.94
C ARG A 5 2.10 -12.11 5.50
N GLY A 6 1.24 -11.09 5.45
CA GLY A 6 -0.17 -11.19 5.81
C GLY A 6 -1.04 -10.20 5.01
N PRO A 7 -2.38 -10.28 5.08
CA PRO A 7 -3.30 -9.31 4.48
C PRO A 7 -3.18 -7.97 5.23
N THR A 8 -2.04 -7.30 5.07
CA THR A 8 -1.79 -6.00 5.65
C THR A 8 -2.52 -4.97 4.78
N PRO A 9 -3.12 -3.91 5.38
CA PRO A 9 -3.81 -2.87 4.63
C PRO A 9 -3.00 -2.29 3.45
N PRO A 10 -1.67 -2.08 3.55
CA PRO A 10 -0.84 -1.67 2.42
C PRO A 10 -0.79 -2.72 1.30
N GLY A 11 -0.67 -4.00 1.65
CA GLY A 11 -0.60 -5.09 0.66
C GLY A 11 -1.87 -5.18 -0.18
N ILE A 12 -3.05 -5.05 0.44
CA ILE A 12 -4.33 -5.04 -0.28
C ILE A 12 -4.40 -3.85 -1.24
N ALA A 13 -3.96 -2.67 -0.82
CA ALA A 13 -3.93 -1.48 -1.69
C ALA A 13 -3.04 -1.70 -2.92
N PHE A 14 -1.87 -2.33 -2.76
CA PHE A 14 -0.98 -2.64 -3.89
C PHE A 14 -1.55 -3.73 -4.82
N ILE A 15 -2.24 -4.74 -4.29
CA ILE A 15 -2.90 -5.76 -5.12
C ILE A 15 -4.00 -5.11 -5.98
N LEU A 16 -4.82 -4.25 -5.39
CA LEU A 16 -5.86 -3.50 -6.12
C LEU A 16 -5.25 -2.56 -7.16
N ALA A 17 -4.18 -1.85 -6.81
CA ALA A 17 -3.45 -1.00 -7.75
C ALA A 17 -2.97 -1.79 -8.97
N ALA A 18 -2.29 -2.91 -8.74
CA ALA A 18 -1.75 -3.76 -9.81
C ALA A 18 -2.87 -4.32 -10.70
N GLY A 19 -3.97 -4.79 -10.10
CA GLY A 19 -5.13 -5.30 -10.84
C GLY A 19 -5.78 -4.23 -11.72
N LEU A 20 -6.01 -3.03 -11.16
CA LEU A 20 -6.62 -1.91 -11.89
C LEU A 20 -5.74 -1.38 -13.02
N MET A 21 -4.44 -1.25 -12.78
CA MET A 21 -3.51 -0.83 -13.83
C MET A 21 -3.41 -1.86 -14.94
N TRP A 22 -3.26 -3.14 -14.61
CA TRP A 22 -3.19 -4.22 -15.61
C TRP A 22 -4.46 -4.27 -16.46
N TRP A 23 -5.62 -4.30 -15.81
CA TRP A 23 -6.91 -4.30 -16.50
C TRP A 23 -7.13 -3.02 -17.31
N GLY A 24 -6.75 -1.86 -16.78
CA GLY A 24 -6.84 -0.58 -17.46
C GLY A 24 -6.02 -0.55 -18.75
N VAL A 25 -4.78 -1.03 -18.71
CA VAL A 25 -3.92 -1.15 -19.90
C VAL A 25 -4.52 -2.14 -20.91
N ALA A 26 -4.97 -3.32 -20.45
CA ALA A 26 -5.56 -4.34 -21.32
C ALA A 26 -6.83 -3.88 -22.05
N ASN A 27 -7.57 -2.91 -21.48
CA ASN A 27 -8.83 -2.40 -22.03
C ASN A 27 -8.74 -0.96 -22.56
N ASN A 28 -7.53 -0.41 -22.73
CA ASN A 28 -7.30 0.98 -23.14
C ASN A 28 -8.11 2.01 -22.31
N ASN A 29 -8.24 1.76 -21.01
CA ASN A 29 -9.02 2.58 -20.09
C ASN A 29 -8.08 3.37 -19.18
N VAL A 30 -7.84 4.64 -19.55
CA VAL A 30 -6.97 5.56 -18.81
C VAL A 30 -7.47 5.82 -17.39
N SER A 31 -8.79 5.90 -17.17
CA SER A 31 -9.37 6.14 -15.85
C SER A 31 -9.02 5.02 -14.87
N ALA A 32 -9.05 3.76 -15.30
CA ALA A 32 -8.66 2.63 -14.45
C ALA A 32 -7.17 2.68 -14.06
N VAL A 33 -6.29 3.10 -14.98
CA VAL A 33 -4.86 3.28 -14.69
C VAL A 33 -4.64 4.40 -13.67
N ILE A 34 -5.35 5.53 -13.80
CA ILE A 34 -5.28 6.65 -12.85
C ILE A 34 -5.75 6.20 -11.46
N VAL A 35 -6.88 5.49 -11.37
CA VAL A 35 -7.39 4.97 -10.10
C VAL A 35 -6.39 3.98 -9.49
N GLY A 36 -5.79 3.11 -10.30
CA GLY A 36 -4.69 2.25 -9.85
C GLY A 36 -3.52 3.06 -9.27
N GLY A 37 -3.16 4.17 -9.89
CA GLY A 37 -2.14 5.10 -9.39
C GLY A 37 -2.48 5.70 -8.04
N LEU A 38 -3.74 6.07 -7.81
CA LEU A 38 -4.21 6.53 -6.50
C LEU A 38 -4.04 5.45 -5.42
N PHE A 39 -4.36 4.19 -5.75
CA PHE A 39 -4.13 3.07 -4.83
C PHE A 39 -2.66 2.85 -4.50
N VAL A 40 -1.73 3.11 -5.43
CA VAL A 40 -0.28 3.09 -5.13
C VAL A 40 0.06 4.15 -4.08
N MET A 41 -0.40 5.39 -4.26
CA MET A 41 -0.13 6.48 -3.32
C MET A 41 -0.70 6.19 -1.92
N ILE A 42 -1.92 5.65 -1.87
CA ILE A 42 -2.56 5.20 -0.62
C ILE A 42 -1.76 4.06 0.01
N GLY A 43 -1.35 3.06 -0.77
CA GLY A 43 -0.56 1.93 -0.30
C GLY A 43 0.76 2.36 0.33
N VAL A 44 1.47 3.31 -0.29
CA VAL A 44 2.69 3.89 0.26
C VAL A 44 2.41 4.64 1.57
N GLY A 45 1.37 5.47 1.62
CA GLY A 45 0.97 6.17 2.83
C GLY A 45 0.63 5.23 3.99
N LEU A 46 -0.16 4.20 3.72
CA LEU A 46 -0.50 3.15 4.69
C LEU A 46 0.74 2.38 5.12
N GLN A 47 1.68 2.12 4.23
CA GLN A 47 2.91 1.43 4.56
C GLN A 47 3.78 2.26 5.51
N VAL A 48 3.93 3.57 5.25
CA VAL A 48 4.64 4.47 6.16
C VAL A 48 3.95 4.52 7.52
N LEU A 49 2.62 4.63 7.55
CA LEU A 49 1.84 4.66 8.79
C LEU A 49 1.97 3.34 9.57
N TYR A 50 1.88 2.20 8.88
CA TYR A 50 2.02 0.88 9.46
C TYR A 50 3.41 0.69 10.10
N LEU A 51 4.46 1.08 9.39
CA LEU A 51 5.83 1.03 9.91
C LEU A 51 6.01 1.97 11.11
N ARG A 52 5.45 3.18 11.07
CA ARG A 52 5.48 4.12 12.21
C ARG A 52 4.76 3.56 13.42
N TYR A 53 3.60 2.95 13.26
CA TYR A 53 2.87 2.34 14.38
C TYR A 53 3.62 1.13 14.96
N LYS A 54 4.14 0.24 14.09
CA LYS A 54 4.82 -0.99 14.52
C LYS A 54 6.15 -0.70 15.20
N TYR A 55 6.99 0.16 14.61
CA TYR A 55 8.34 0.43 15.11
C TYR A 55 8.42 1.66 16.02
N GLY A 56 7.51 2.62 15.89
CA GLY A 56 7.43 3.77 16.79
C GLY A 56 6.99 3.39 18.19
N ARG A 57 6.10 2.40 18.34
CA ARG A 57 5.70 1.87 19.66
C ARG A 57 6.86 1.20 20.39
N SER A 58 7.66 0.39 19.70
CA SER A 58 8.86 -0.24 20.27
C SER A 58 9.91 0.76 20.72
N ARG A 59 9.98 1.94 20.09
CA ARG A 59 10.91 3.02 20.48
C ARG A 59 10.52 3.70 21.80
N VAL A 60 9.23 3.75 22.12
CA VAL A 60 8.72 4.34 23.38
C VAL A 60 8.91 3.38 24.54
N GLU A 61 8.73 2.07 24.32
CA GLU A 61 8.97 1.04 25.35
C GLU A 61 10.45 0.87 25.69
N ALA A 62 11.37 1.03 24.72
CA ALA A 62 12.81 0.95 24.97
C ALA A 62 13.39 2.18 25.72
N VAL A 63 12.61 3.26 25.87
CA VAL A 63 13.01 4.49 26.58
C VAL A 63 12.42 4.56 28.00
N ARG A 64 11.52 3.63 28.35
CA ARG A 64 10.87 3.58 29.67
C ARG A 64 11.50 2.51 30.55
#